data_AF-F8NB13-F1
#
_entry.id   AF-F8NB13-F1
#
_cell.length_a   1.000
_cell.length_b   1.000
_cell.length_c   1.000
_cell.angle_alpha   90.00
_cell.angle_beta   90.00
_cell.angle_gamma   90.00
#
_symmetry.space_group_name_H-M   'P 1'
#
loop_
_entity.id
_entity.type
_entity.pdbx_description
1 polymer ?
#
loop_
_entity_poly.entity_id
_entity_poly.type
_entity_poly.pdbx_seq_one_letter_code
_entity_poly.pdbx_strand_id
1 'polypeptide(L)'
;MQNLEHISSVLLCLLTIALAAWWILRPRLKWPLWQIHATTTPQRILSQALRRINVSPEWQKDNDKLITHYAYQGGHFNITLEKNSPYVRLTYLYFYKTDMDRLDDIRLVCNLCNLNTDACRIVYTIDEKEGKVDIHLISVLPISYEDMTHTIERVMNDAFRWQNTFSKKISELGRSKGMDAEKLQANYSRELEIIREREMTHQEEGPDWHETKAIPYSMRDLLSVAMGLSDIIPTNMTVTKGNMTMAVSDPDRILNLKVQEVLIKENAFENKSAVAKLDFYDPRDLLKARHLLIDFEAEEQTPDTLYYRVTLSLSPLSLTENIDESAAQRQKLMSSILLGYDLTPSAERIAHFRYVWKEAMSKIRNGEQDSMTDEEKTLAKMQDSHMAENFYNGHHLFLHKRFYEALRYLTDAYREMTTGFPRIESTSKSIIDEIAYLIGCCYMNLRQYEKACYYLQMTLPSTHQSYLEAYINCLVNGKDFRALDTINTLLTNLDMMLKSMDMDNGEEEGHRQGPSRQQIERFVAFANRRKAYLLVSIGRYGEAETILKKLLDDPENSDFALNELAYIQKNKAKK
;
A
#
# COMPACT_ATOMS: atom_id res chain seq x y z
N MET A 1 95.75 -11.41 24.31
CA MET A 1 94.54 -10.58 24.51
C MET A 1 94.40 -9.41 23.53
N GLN A 2 95.25 -9.23 22.51
CA GLN A 2 95.08 -8.16 21.49
C GLN A 2 94.20 -8.56 20.29
N ASN A 3 94.07 -9.86 19.97
CA ASN A 3 93.31 -10.28 18.78
C ASN A 3 91.78 -10.25 18.97
N LEU A 4 91.26 -10.29 20.21
CA LEU A 4 89.81 -10.28 20.45
C LEU A 4 89.22 -8.86 20.36
N GLU A 5 89.97 -7.85 20.79
CA GLU A 5 89.56 -6.43 20.70
C GLU A 5 89.58 -5.93 19.25
N HIS A 6 90.51 -6.41 18.42
CA HIS A 6 90.53 -6.11 16.99
C HIS A 6 89.34 -6.73 16.24
N ILE A 7 88.93 -7.95 16.60
CA ILE A 7 87.76 -8.59 15.98
C ILE A 7 86.46 -7.88 16.39
N SER A 8 86.33 -7.45 17.65
CA SER A 8 85.11 -6.75 18.11
C SER A 8 84.99 -5.35 17.52
N SER A 9 86.11 -4.63 17.36
CA SER A 9 86.15 -3.31 16.74
C SER A 9 85.89 -3.36 15.23
N VAL A 10 86.41 -4.38 14.52
CA VAL A 10 86.08 -4.61 13.10
C VAL A 10 84.62 -4.97 12.92
N LEU A 11 84.04 -5.81 13.78
CA LEU A 11 82.61 -6.12 13.74
C LEU A 11 81.74 -4.90 14.02
N LEU A 12 82.11 -4.06 14.99
CA LEU A 12 81.40 -2.82 15.30
C LEU A 12 81.47 -1.84 14.12
N CYS A 13 82.64 -1.68 13.50
CA CYS A 13 82.81 -0.87 12.29
C CYS A 13 81.96 -1.41 11.13
N LEU A 14 81.97 -2.72 10.87
CA LEU A 14 81.13 -3.31 9.83
C LEU A 14 79.63 -3.15 10.11
N LEU A 15 79.21 -3.23 11.38
CA LEU A 15 77.81 -3.02 11.78
C LEU A 15 77.40 -1.55 11.62
N THR A 16 78.29 -0.60 11.94
CA THR A 16 78.06 0.83 11.72
C THR A 16 78.04 1.20 10.24
N ILE A 17 78.88 0.57 9.41
CA ILE A 17 78.87 0.75 7.96
C ILE A 17 77.60 0.14 7.36
N ALA A 18 77.16 -1.03 7.83
CA ALA A 18 75.91 -1.65 7.40
C ALA A 18 74.68 -0.83 7.81
N LEU A 19 74.67 -0.27 9.02
CA LEU A 19 73.61 0.63 9.49
C LEU A 19 73.61 1.97 8.74
N ALA A 20 74.77 2.54 8.47
CA ALA A 20 74.91 3.76 7.66
C ALA A 20 74.50 3.50 6.20
N ALA A 21 74.91 2.38 5.61
CA ALA A 21 74.48 1.96 4.29
C ALA A 21 72.96 1.72 4.26
N TRP A 22 72.39 1.09 5.28
CA TRP A 22 70.94 0.92 5.39
C TRP A 22 70.19 2.24 5.55
N TRP A 23 70.75 3.21 6.28
CA TRP A 23 70.15 4.54 6.48
C TRP A 23 70.33 5.48 5.27
N ILE A 24 71.38 5.27 4.45
CA ILE A 24 71.63 5.99 3.19
C ILE A 24 70.86 5.32 2.02
N LEU A 25 70.63 4.01 2.07
CA LEU A 25 69.82 3.25 1.09
C LEU A 25 68.32 3.26 1.43
N ARG A 26 67.91 3.46 2.70
CA ARG A 26 66.48 3.60 3.10
C ARG A 26 65.73 4.71 2.36
N PRO A 27 66.31 5.90 2.15
CA PRO A 27 65.68 6.98 1.38
C PRO A 27 65.74 6.73 -0.13
N ARG A 28 66.60 5.80 -0.60
CA ARG A 28 66.72 5.43 -2.02
C ARG A 28 65.88 4.21 -2.41
N LEU A 29 65.48 3.36 -1.45
CA LEU A 29 64.48 2.29 -1.66
C LEU A 29 63.04 2.73 -1.37
N LYS A 30 62.83 3.99 -0.96
CA LYS A 30 61.54 4.67 -1.02
C LYS A 30 61.60 5.78 -2.05
N TRP A 31 61.85 5.40 -3.30
CA TRP A 31 61.34 6.22 -4.39
C TRP A 31 59.81 6.24 -4.30
N PRO A 32 59.17 7.41 -4.38
CA PRO A 32 57.73 7.46 -4.47
C PRO A 32 57.38 6.84 -5.82
N LEU A 33 56.61 5.74 -5.81
CA LEU A 33 55.90 5.19 -6.97
C LEU A 33 54.99 6.22 -7.69
N TRP A 34 54.97 7.47 -7.21
CA TRP A 34 54.14 8.57 -7.64
C TRP A 34 54.83 9.47 -8.68
N GLN A 35 56.13 9.30 -8.94
CA GLN A 35 56.87 10.18 -9.87
C GLN A 35 57.21 9.57 -11.24
N ILE A 36 56.81 8.33 -11.54
CA ILE A 36 56.90 7.76 -12.92
C ILE A 36 55.61 8.00 -13.74
N HIS A 37 54.51 8.45 -13.11
CA HIS A 37 53.21 8.61 -13.78
C HIS A 37 52.90 10.04 -14.27
N ALA A 38 53.91 10.84 -14.56
CA ALA A 38 53.77 12.28 -14.82
C ALA A 38 53.36 12.68 -16.26
N THR A 39 52.87 11.80 -17.14
CA THR A 39 52.56 12.21 -18.54
C THR A 39 51.30 11.62 -19.19
N THR A 40 50.52 10.78 -18.51
CA THR A 40 49.29 10.22 -19.10
C THR A 40 48.07 10.83 -18.44
N THR A 41 47.50 11.86 -19.09
CA THR A 41 46.22 12.44 -18.66
C THR A 41 45.09 11.41 -18.82
N PRO A 42 44.06 11.41 -17.95
CA PRO A 42 42.91 10.50 -18.08
C PRO A 42 42.27 10.51 -19.46
N GLN A 43 42.21 11.69 -20.09
CA GLN A 43 41.79 11.86 -21.47
C GLN A 43 42.59 10.99 -22.45
N ARG A 44 43.91 10.92 -22.31
CA ARG A 44 44.80 10.14 -23.18
C ARG A 44 44.59 8.65 -23.01
N ILE A 45 44.39 8.17 -21.78
CA ILE A 45 44.11 6.75 -21.48
C ILE A 45 42.81 6.33 -22.15
N LEU A 46 41.74 7.10 -21.94
CA LEU A 46 40.42 6.83 -22.53
C LEU A 46 40.45 6.93 -24.05
N SER A 47 41.16 7.92 -24.62
CA SER A 47 41.33 8.03 -26.07
C SER A 47 42.06 6.84 -26.68
N GLN A 48 43.09 6.30 -26.02
CA GLN A 48 43.78 5.10 -26.49
C GLN A 48 42.87 3.87 -26.38
N ALA A 49 42.13 3.75 -25.28
CA ALA A 49 41.20 2.65 -25.07
C ALA A 49 40.11 2.61 -26.13
N LEU A 50 39.51 3.76 -26.46
CA LEU A 50 38.50 3.90 -27.52
C LEU A 50 39.07 3.60 -28.91
N ARG A 51 40.28 4.05 -29.22
CA ARG A 51 40.93 3.76 -30.53
C ARG A 51 41.19 2.27 -30.72
N ARG A 52 41.50 1.52 -29.66
CA ARG A 52 41.69 0.06 -29.70
C ARG A 52 40.41 -0.70 -30.05
N ILE A 53 39.24 -0.10 -29.80
CA ILE A 53 37.93 -0.66 -30.18
C ILE A 53 37.35 0.05 -31.42
N ASN A 54 38.20 0.62 -32.26
CA ASN A 54 37.86 1.31 -33.52
C ASN A 54 36.97 2.55 -33.36
N VAL A 55 37.05 3.24 -32.20
CA VAL A 55 36.36 4.51 -31.96
C VAL A 55 37.37 5.65 -31.90
N SER A 56 37.13 6.70 -32.68
CA SER A 56 37.94 7.93 -32.69
C SER A 56 37.21 9.04 -31.91
N PRO A 57 37.56 9.28 -30.63
CA PRO A 57 36.86 10.28 -29.82
C PRO A 57 37.30 11.71 -30.15
N GLU A 58 36.31 12.58 -30.30
CA GLU A 58 36.49 14.03 -30.35
C GLU A 58 36.11 14.62 -28.99
N TRP A 59 37.04 15.31 -28.34
CA TRP A 59 36.84 15.89 -27.01
C TRP A 59 36.42 17.35 -27.11
N GLN A 60 35.36 17.68 -26.41
CA GLN A 60 34.83 19.03 -26.25
C GLN A 60 35.02 19.47 -24.81
N LYS A 61 35.40 20.73 -24.62
CA LYS A 61 35.53 21.33 -23.29
C LYS A 61 34.25 22.10 -22.98
N ASP A 62 33.60 21.73 -21.87
CA ASP A 62 32.41 22.40 -21.36
C ASP A 62 32.66 22.75 -19.88
N ASN A 63 32.92 24.03 -19.60
CA ASN A 63 33.27 24.53 -18.26
C ASN A 63 34.42 23.73 -17.61
N ASP A 64 34.17 23.10 -16.46
CA ASP A 64 35.09 22.23 -15.72
C ASP A 64 35.02 20.74 -16.15
N LYS A 65 34.41 20.45 -17.30
CA LYS A 65 34.21 19.10 -17.85
C LYS A 65 34.84 18.94 -19.23
N LEU A 66 35.31 17.72 -19.50
CA LEU A 66 35.73 17.25 -20.80
C LEU A 66 34.78 16.15 -21.24
N ILE A 67 34.10 16.33 -22.37
CA ILE A 67 33.06 15.43 -22.86
C ILE A 67 33.44 14.93 -24.24
N THR A 68 33.23 13.64 -24.51
CA THR A 68 33.31 13.08 -25.86
C THR A 68 32.06 12.27 -26.17
N HIS A 69 31.54 12.45 -27.37
CA HIS A 69 30.36 11.74 -27.88
C HIS A 69 30.81 10.82 -29.02
N TYR A 70 30.32 9.59 -29.02
CA TYR A 70 30.70 8.60 -30.04
C TYR A 70 29.62 7.54 -30.23
N ALA A 71 29.66 6.88 -31.37
CA ALA A 71 28.82 5.72 -31.65
C ALA A 71 29.64 4.44 -31.49
N TYR A 72 29.04 3.41 -30.89
CA TYR A 72 29.62 2.07 -30.79
C TYR A 72 28.52 1.05 -31.02
N GLN A 73 28.67 0.17 -32.02
CA GLN A 73 27.71 -0.89 -32.39
C GLN A 73 26.24 -0.40 -32.52
N GLY A 74 26.04 0.83 -32.99
CA GLY A 74 24.70 1.44 -33.15
C GLY A 74 24.15 2.12 -31.89
N GLY A 75 24.84 2.05 -30.74
CA GLY A 75 24.50 2.82 -29.54
C GLY A 75 25.19 4.18 -29.51
N HIS A 76 24.51 5.19 -28.93
CA HIS A 76 25.01 6.55 -28.74
C HIS A 76 25.58 6.75 -27.34
N PHE A 77 26.90 6.81 -27.23
CA PHE A 77 27.59 6.92 -25.96
C PHE A 77 28.20 8.30 -25.75
N ASN A 78 28.29 8.70 -24.49
CA ASN A 78 29.13 9.81 -24.06
C ASN A 78 30.08 9.35 -22.95
N ILE A 79 31.22 10.02 -22.88
CA ILE A 79 32.13 9.95 -21.75
C ILE A 79 32.34 11.37 -21.22
N THR A 80 32.14 11.56 -19.92
CA THR A 80 32.36 12.82 -19.22
C THR A 80 33.46 12.66 -18.17
N LEU A 81 34.46 13.53 -18.25
CA LEU A 81 35.53 13.71 -17.28
C LEU A 81 35.32 15.03 -16.54
N GLU A 82 35.20 14.97 -15.23
CA GLU A 82 35.12 16.16 -14.38
C GLU A 82 36.50 16.50 -13.80
N LYS A 83 36.80 17.80 -13.70
CA LYS A 83 38.07 18.28 -13.13
C LYS A 83 38.27 17.73 -11.71
N ASN A 84 39.46 17.19 -11.45
CA ASN A 84 39.85 16.58 -10.16
C ASN A 84 39.03 15.36 -9.71
N SER A 85 38.21 14.76 -10.59
CA SER A 85 37.50 13.51 -10.27
C SER A 85 38.38 12.29 -10.60
N PRO A 86 38.51 11.30 -9.70
CA PRO A 86 39.15 10.02 -10.00
C PRO A 86 38.22 9.07 -10.78
N TYR A 87 37.01 9.51 -11.14
CA TYR A 87 36.01 8.72 -11.84
C TYR A 87 35.66 9.31 -13.20
N VAL A 88 35.33 8.43 -14.14
CA VAL A 88 34.75 8.77 -15.44
C VAL A 88 33.29 8.34 -15.48
N ARG A 89 32.44 9.20 -16.05
CA ARG A 89 31.02 8.87 -16.30
C ARG A 89 30.85 8.47 -17.76
N LEU A 90 30.40 7.25 -17.99
CA LEU A 90 29.99 6.73 -19.30
C LEU A 90 28.47 6.69 -19.35
N THR A 91 27.85 7.34 -20.33
CA THR A 91 26.39 7.32 -20.51
C THR A 91 26.02 6.73 -21.85
N TYR A 92 25.06 5.81 -21.87
CA TYR A 92 24.35 5.40 -23.07
C TYR A 92 23.05 6.21 -23.13
N LEU A 93 22.95 7.11 -24.12
CA LEU A 93 21.86 8.07 -24.22
C LEU A 93 20.72 7.55 -25.11
N TYR A 94 19.48 7.87 -24.73
CA TYR A 94 18.27 7.69 -25.54
C TYR A 94 18.06 6.26 -26.07
N PHE A 95 18.38 5.24 -25.26
CA PHE A 95 18.28 3.85 -25.72
C PHE A 95 16.84 3.35 -25.82
N TYR A 96 15.91 4.03 -25.15
CA TYR A 96 14.47 3.82 -25.22
C TYR A 96 13.76 5.18 -25.10
N LYS A 97 12.65 5.35 -25.83
CA LYS A 97 11.84 6.57 -25.83
C LYS A 97 10.36 6.20 -25.86
N THR A 98 9.55 6.86 -25.04
CA THR A 98 8.11 6.60 -24.96
C THR A 98 7.29 7.83 -24.60
N ASP A 99 5.97 7.69 -24.59
CA ASP A 99 5.02 8.75 -24.25
C ASP A 99 4.88 8.91 -22.72
N MET A 100 4.46 10.11 -22.28
CA MET A 100 4.28 10.44 -20.87
C MET A 100 3.24 9.57 -20.14
N ASP A 101 2.29 8.97 -20.87
CA ASP A 101 1.29 8.05 -20.32
C ASP A 101 1.92 6.77 -19.74
N ARG A 102 3.17 6.46 -20.11
CA ARG A 102 3.91 5.30 -19.61
C ARG A 102 4.91 5.63 -18.50
N LEU A 103 4.91 6.85 -17.97
CA LEU A 103 5.92 7.30 -17.00
C LEU A 103 5.99 6.40 -15.75
N ASP A 104 4.85 5.91 -15.25
CA ASP A 104 4.81 5.04 -14.07
C ASP A 104 5.38 3.64 -14.34
N ASP A 105 5.11 3.07 -15.53
CA ASP A 105 5.73 1.82 -15.97
C ASP A 105 7.26 1.98 -16.09
N ILE A 106 7.70 3.11 -16.64
CA ILE A 106 9.13 3.42 -16.79
C ILE A 106 9.80 3.53 -15.43
N ARG A 107 9.18 4.22 -14.45
CA ARG A 107 9.69 4.29 -13.07
C ARG A 107 9.85 2.91 -12.45
N LEU A 108 8.81 2.07 -12.54
CA LEU A 108 8.82 0.72 -11.99
C LEU A 108 9.94 -0.14 -12.60
N VAL A 109 10.05 -0.16 -13.93
CA VAL A 109 11.06 -0.98 -14.61
C VAL A 109 12.47 -0.43 -14.37
N CYS A 110 12.65 0.90 -14.31
CA CYS A 110 13.92 1.52 -13.91
C CYS A 110 14.35 1.02 -12.52
N ASN A 111 13.47 1.07 -11.52
CA ASN A 111 13.78 0.59 -10.17
C ASN A 111 14.08 -0.90 -10.15
N LEU A 112 13.27 -1.72 -10.82
CA LEU A 112 13.44 -3.17 -10.89
C LEU A 112 14.77 -3.57 -11.55
N CYS A 113 15.15 -2.88 -12.62
CA CYS A 113 16.45 -3.07 -13.26
C CYS A 113 17.58 -2.60 -12.33
N ASN A 114 17.44 -1.43 -11.70
CA ASN A 114 18.47 -0.86 -10.81
C ASN A 114 18.73 -1.72 -9.56
N LEU A 115 17.75 -2.46 -9.04
CA LEU A 115 17.96 -3.42 -7.96
C LEU A 115 18.90 -4.56 -8.34
N ASN A 116 19.01 -4.87 -9.63
CA ASN A 116 19.77 -6.00 -10.15
C ASN A 116 21.03 -5.55 -10.92
N THR A 117 21.34 -4.25 -10.95
CA THR A 117 22.52 -3.68 -11.61
C THR A 117 23.59 -3.28 -10.60
N ASP A 118 24.79 -3.82 -10.75
CA ASP A 118 25.92 -3.47 -9.87
C ASP A 118 26.77 -2.31 -10.41
N ALA A 119 26.85 -2.17 -11.74
CA ALA A 119 27.81 -1.30 -12.42
C ALA A 119 27.19 -0.10 -13.18
N CYS A 120 25.87 -0.03 -13.25
CA CYS A 120 25.15 1.01 -13.99
C CYS A 120 23.81 1.36 -13.34
N ARG A 121 23.27 2.52 -13.70
CA ARG A 121 21.93 2.99 -13.32
C ARG A 121 21.15 3.36 -14.56
N ILE A 122 19.97 2.77 -14.70
CA ILE A 122 18.98 3.19 -15.69
C ILE A 122 18.22 4.36 -15.09
N VAL A 123 18.17 5.46 -15.83
CA VAL A 123 17.49 6.71 -15.44
C VAL A 123 16.62 7.19 -16.58
N TYR A 124 15.62 8.02 -16.27
CA TYR A 124 14.79 8.65 -17.28
C TYR A 124 14.85 10.17 -17.15
N THR A 125 14.63 10.87 -18.26
CA THR A 125 14.41 12.31 -18.31
C THR A 125 13.13 12.61 -19.09
N ILE A 126 12.52 13.76 -18.82
CA ILE A 126 11.29 14.19 -19.48
C ILE A 126 11.64 15.30 -20.46
N ASP A 127 11.29 15.11 -21.73
CA ASP A 127 11.29 16.17 -22.73
C ASP A 127 9.91 16.85 -22.70
N GLU A 128 9.82 17.97 -21.99
CA GLU A 128 8.58 18.75 -21.86
C GLU A 128 8.10 19.34 -23.20
N LYS A 129 8.99 19.54 -24.18
CA LYS A 129 8.62 20.11 -25.48
C LYS A 129 7.99 19.08 -26.39
N GLU A 130 8.51 17.85 -26.37
CA GLU A 130 7.97 16.75 -27.19
C GLU A 130 6.93 15.90 -26.46
N GLY A 131 6.77 16.08 -25.14
CA GLY A 131 5.87 15.26 -24.32
C GLY A 131 6.32 13.80 -24.22
N LYS A 132 7.63 13.57 -24.21
CA LYS A 132 8.25 12.23 -24.26
C LYS A 132 9.10 11.96 -23.03
N VAL A 133 9.21 10.68 -22.70
CA VAL A 133 10.13 10.16 -21.68
C VAL A 133 11.28 9.47 -22.37
N ASP A 134 12.49 9.96 -22.12
CA ASP A 134 13.74 9.42 -22.64
C ASP A 134 14.44 8.62 -21.55
N ILE A 135 14.98 7.45 -21.91
CA ILE A 135 15.65 6.55 -20.96
C ILE A 135 17.14 6.45 -21.33
N HIS A 136 17.98 6.54 -20.31
CA HIS A 136 19.43 6.54 -20.39
C HIS A 136 20.02 5.54 -19.41
N LEU A 137 21.26 5.12 -19.67
CA LEU A 137 22.02 4.28 -18.75
C LEU A 137 23.33 4.98 -18.40
N ILE A 138 23.59 5.14 -17.10
CA ILE A 138 24.76 5.84 -16.56
C ILE A 138 25.62 4.83 -15.81
N SER A 139 26.92 4.80 -16.14
CA SER A 139 27.94 4.02 -15.44
C SER A 139 29.05 4.95 -14.95
N VAL A 140 29.47 4.78 -13.70
CA VAL A 140 30.59 5.53 -13.11
C VAL A 140 31.73 4.56 -12.88
N LEU A 141 32.88 4.82 -13.50
CA LEU A 141 34.02 3.92 -13.52
C LEU A 141 35.23 4.60 -12.87
N PRO A 142 35.97 3.91 -11.98
CA PRO A 142 37.24 4.42 -11.50
C PRO A 142 38.24 4.48 -12.66
N ILE A 143 38.97 5.58 -12.75
CA ILE A 143 40.01 5.74 -13.78
C ILE A 143 41.21 4.91 -13.34
N SER A 144 41.49 3.85 -14.10
CA SER A 144 42.74 3.10 -13.95
C SER A 144 43.80 3.73 -14.85
N TYR A 145 45.01 3.90 -14.33
CA TYR A 145 46.18 4.34 -15.11
C TYR A 145 46.77 3.19 -15.97
N GLU A 146 46.20 1.99 -15.88
CA GLU A 146 46.42 0.87 -16.80
C GLU A 146 45.49 0.96 -18.04
N ASP A 147 45.45 -0.08 -18.87
CA ASP A 147 44.58 -0.13 -20.04
C ASP A 147 43.09 -0.27 -19.65
N MET A 148 42.26 0.68 -20.11
CA MET A 148 40.82 0.69 -19.85
C MET A 148 39.99 0.03 -20.96
N THR A 149 40.60 -0.47 -22.05
CA THR A 149 39.88 -1.05 -23.20
C THR A 149 38.85 -2.10 -22.78
N HIS A 150 39.27 -3.14 -22.07
CA HIS A 150 38.37 -4.22 -21.66
C HIS A 150 37.26 -3.74 -20.71
N THR A 151 37.55 -2.76 -19.84
CA THR A 151 36.57 -2.22 -18.89
C THR A 151 35.49 -1.43 -19.62
N ILE A 152 35.87 -0.56 -20.56
CA ILE A 152 34.93 0.24 -21.35
C ILE A 152 34.08 -0.67 -22.24
N GLU A 153 34.70 -1.64 -22.91
CA GLU A 153 33.99 -2.60 -23.77
C GLU A 153 32.99 -3.44 -22.97
N ARG A 154 33.38 -3.96 -21.81
CA ARG A 154 32.48 -4.70 -20.92
C ARG A 154 31.27 -3.86 -20.50
N VAL A 155 31.49 -2.61 -20.10
CA VAL A 155 30.41 -1.72 -19.62
C VAL A 155 29.44 -1.36 -20.76
N MET A 156 29.94 -1.15 -21.98
CA MET A 156 29.08 -0.90 -23.15
C MET A 156 28.29 -2.16 -23.54
N ASN A 157 28.90 -3.35 -23.47
CA ASN A 157 28.20 -4.62 -23.70
C ASN A 157 27.13 -4.88 -22.63
N ASP A 158 27.43 -4.60 -21.36
CA ASP A 158 26.45 -4.68 -20.27
C ASP A 158 25.31 -3.69 -20.47
N ALA A 159 25.57 -2.50 -21.03
CA ALA A 159 24.54 -1.52 -21.34
C ALA A 159 23.53 -2.05 -22.36
N PHE A 160 23.99 -2.73 -23.42
CA PHE A 160 23.09 -3.39 -24.38
C PHE A 160 22.29 -4.54 -23.76
N ARG A 161 22.91 -5.33 -22.87
CA ARG A 161 22.18 -6.38 -22.13
C ARG A 161 21.05 -5.80 -21.30
N TRP A 162 21.31 -4.68 -20.62
CA TRP A 162 20.32 -4.00 -19.79
C TRP A 162 19.24 -3.29 -20.61
N GLN A 163 19.57 -2.72 -21.76
CA GLN A 163 18.58 -2.23 -22.72
C GLN A 163 17.60 -3.34 -23.11
N ASN A 164 18.11 -4.51 -23.54
CA ASN A 164 17.26 -5.64 -23.92
C ASN A 164 16.38 -6.13 -22.76
N THR A 165 16.95 -6.19 -21.55
CA THR A 165 16.22 -6.58 -20.34
C THR A 165 15.10 -5.58 -20.01
N PHE A 166 15.41 -4.29 -20.11
CA PHE A 166 14.46 -3.20 -19.90
C PHE A 166 13.33 -3.26 -20.93
N SER A 167 13.66 -3.35 -22.22
CA SER A 167 12.69 -3.43 -23.32
C SER A 167 11.81 -4.68 -23.25
N LYS A 168 12.32 -5.80 -22.72
CA LYS A 168 11.51 -6.99 -22.47
C LYS A 168 10.51 -6.76 -21.35
N LYS A 169 10.96 -6.27 -20.18
CA LYS A 169 10.09 -6.02 -19.01
C LYS A 169 8.98 -5.00 -19.31
N ILE A 170 9.32 -3.93 -20.03
CA ILE A 170 8.33 -2.90 -20.41
C ILE A 170 7.30 -3.40 -21.43
N SER A 171 7.64 -4.44 -22.21
CA SER A 171 6.71 -5.11 -23.13
C SER A 171 5.81 -6.13 -22.42
N GLU A 172 6.32 -6.81 -21.40
CA GLU A 172 5.58 -7.78 -20.58
C GLU A 172 4.48 -7.10 -19.73
N LEU A 173 4.68 -5.85 -19.32
CA LEU A 173 3.71 -5.09 -18.54
C LEU A 173 2.44 -4.70 -19.33
N GLY A 174 2.45 -4.75 -20.67
CA GLY A 174 1.32 -4.33 -21.50
C GLY A 174 0.92 -2.86 -21.29
N ARG A 175 -0.17 -2.41 -21.93
CA ARG A 175 -0.79 -1.09 -21.64
C ARG A 175 -1.67 -1.19 -20.39
N SER A 176 -1.10 -1.46 -19.22
CA SER A 176 -1.83 -1.36 -17.96
C SER A 176 -1.72 0.06 -17.41
N LYS A 177 -2.87 0.72 -17.17
CA LYS A 177 -2.89 2.03 -16.49
C LYS A 177 -2.39 1.87 -15.04
N GLY A 178 -1.20 2.40 -14.77
CA GLY A 178 -0.69 2.92 -13.50
C GLY A 178 -1.12 2.21 -12.22
N MET A 179 -0.26 1.33 -11.69
CA MET A 179 -0.26 0.96 -10.27
C MET A 179 1.18 0.85 -9.77
N ASP A 180 1.55 1.75 -8.87
CA ASP A 180 2.85 1.76 -8.16
C ASP A 180 2.82 0.70 -7.03
N ALA A 181 3.64 -0.34 -7.17
CA ALA A 181 3.71 -1.46 -6.23
C ALA A 181 4.38 -1.10 -4.89
N GLU A 182 5.30 -0.12 -4.85
CA GLU A 182 5.91 0.37 -3.60
C GLU A 182 4.91 1.20 -2.81
N LYS A 183 4.13 2.04 -3.49
CA LYS A 183 2.99 2.74 -2.90
C LYS A 183 1.94 1.74 -2.37
N LEU A 184 1.74 0.61 -3.06
CA LEU A 184 0.82 -0.44 -2.61
C LEU A 184 1.29 -1.12 -1.32
N GLN A 185 2.59 -1.43 -1.18
CA GLN A 185 3.14 -2.09 0.00
C GLN A 185 3.21 -1.16 1.24
N ALA A 186 3.55 0.11 1.04
CA ALA A 186 3.53 1.12 2.10
C ALA A 186 2.08 1.41 2.56
N ASN A 187 1.14 1.46 1.63
CA ASN A 187 -0.28 1.57 1.95
C ASN A 187 -0.80 0.30 2.63
N TYR A 188 -0.37 -0.91 2.25
CA TYR A 188 -0.80 -2.16 2.88
C TYR A 188 -0.47 -2.25 4.37
N SER A 189 0.76 -1.84 4.76
CA SER A 189 1.17 -1.84 6.17
C SER A 189 0.38 -0.82 7.01
N ARG A 190 0.10 0.35 6.43
CA ARG A 190 -0.74 1.40 7.02
C ARG A 190 -2.22 1.02 7.04
N GLU A 191 -2.68 0.28 6.04
CA GLU A 191 -4.04 -0.23 5.91
C GLU A 191 -4.34 -1.30 6.96
N LEU A 192 -3.37 -2.17 7.26
CA LEU A 192 -3.47 -3.19 8.31
C LEU A 192 -3.44 -2.60 9.71
N GLU A 193 -2.53 -1.65 9.99
CA GLU A 193 -2.49 -0.90 11.25
C GLU A 193 -3.87 -0.36 11.58
N ILE A 194 -4.46 0.40 10.66
CA ILE A 194 -5.74 1.05 10.93
C ILE A 194 -6.93 0.04 10.91
N ILE A 195 -6.80 -1.15 10.28
CA ILE A 195 -7.79 -2.26 10.44
C ILE A 195 -7.79 -2.76 11.88
N ARG A 196 -6.61 -2.91 12.49
CA ARG A 196 -6.43 -3.39 13.87
C ARG A 196 -6.88 -2.35 14.89
N GLU A 197 -6.51 -1.09 14.68
CA GLU A 197 -7.07 0.07 15.41
C GLU A 197 -8.60 0.06 15.41
N ARG A 198 -9.19 -0.32 14.27
CA ARG A 198 -10.63 -0.37 14.12
C ARG A 198 -11.29 -1.60 14.75
N GLU A 199 -10.61 -2.75 14.74
CA GLU A 199 -11.05 -3.91 15.51
C GLU A 199 -11.03 -3.61 17.01
N MET A 200 -10.01 -2.92 17.51
CA MET A 200 -9.87 -2.52 18.91
C MET A 200 -10.95 -1.55 19.37
N THR A 201 -11.30 -0.55 18.53
CA THR A 201 -12.35 0.43 18.83
C THR A 201 -13.79 -0.11 18.75
N HIS A 202 -13.98 -1.35 18.26
CA HIS A 202 -15.30 -1.96 18.08
C HIS A 202 -15.48 -3.30 18.81
N GLN A 203 -14.53 -3.68 19.67
CA GLN A 203 -14.76 -4.79 20.61
C GLN A 203 -15.84 -4.39 21.62
N GLU A 204 -16.75 -5.33 21.92
CA GLU A 204 -17.85 -5.07 22.86
C GLU A 204 -17.31 -4.93 24.30
N GLU A 205 -16.10 -5.43 24.53
CA GLU A 205 -15.42 -5.49 25.80
C GLU A 205 -14.39 -4.36 25.98
N GLY A 206 -14.77 -3.22 26.57
CA GLY A 206 -13.81 -2.23 27.13
C GLY A 206 -13.50 -0.97 26.34
N PRO A 207 -12.76 -0.01 26.93
CA PRO A 207 -12.32 1.22 26.25
C PRO A 207 -11.15 0.95 25.27
N ASP A 208 -10.66 1.97 24.55
CA ASP A 208 -9.53 1.86 23.61
C ASP A 208 -8.35 1.07 24.19
N TRP A 209 -8.12 -0.16 23.72
CA TRP A 209 -7.11 -1.12 24.22
C TRP A 209 -5.67 -0.79 23.82
N HIS A 210 -5.31 0.48 23.91
CA HIS A 210 -3.97 0.96 23.63
C HIS A 210 -3.15 1.11 24.89
N GLU A 211 -2.06 0.36 24.91
CA GLU A 211 -1.07 0.40 25.97
C GLU A 211 0.17 1.12 25.48
N THR A 212 0.74 1.93 26.37
CA THR A 212 2.09 2.44 26.19
C THR A 212 2.95 1.96 27.35
N LYS A 213 4.28 2.12 27.23
CA LYS A 213 5.17 1.86 28.37
C LYS A 213 4.77 2.65 29.64
N ALA A 214 4.14 3.81 29.48
CA ALA A 214 3.70 4.66 30.59
C ALA A 214 2.31 4.29 31.14
N ILE A 215 1.46 3.63 30.33
CA ILE A 215 0.06 3.33 30.65
C ILE A 215 -0.24 1.87 30.25
N PRO A 216 0.15 0.88 31.08
CA PRO A 216 -0.12 -0.53 30.84
C PRO A 216 -1.48 -0.97 31.43
N TYR A 217 -2.16 -1.97 30.84
CA TYR A 217 -3.27 -2.65 31.49
C TYR A 217 -2.79 -3.80 32.39
N SER A 218 -3.48 -3.96 33.51
CA SER A 218 -3.28 -5.07 34.43
C SER A 218 -4.27 -6.21 34.16
N MET A 219 -3.97 -7.40 34.70
CA MET A 219 -4.89 -8.54 34.66
C MET A 219 -6.24 -8.21 35.32
N ARG A 220 -6.26 -7.34 36.33
CA ARG A 220 -7.52 -6.83 36.94
C ARG A 220 -8.38 -6.10 35.92
N ASP A 221 -7.76 -5.23 35.13
CA ASP A 221 -8.46 -4.46 34.09
C ASP A 221 -9.03 -5.41 33.04
N LEU A 222 -8.20 -6.34 32.54
CA LEU A 222 -8.64 -7.34 31.57
C LEU A 222 -9.81 -8.19 32.09
N LEU A 223 -9.72 -8.75 33.30
CA LEU A 223 -10.75 -9.65 33.85
C LEU A 223 -12.07 -8.93 34.13
N SER A 224 -12.01 -7.73 34.69
CA SER A 224 -13.20 -6.95 35.01
C SER A 224 -13.93 -6.49 33.74
N VAL A 225 -13.18 -6.02 32.74
CA VAL A 225 -13.75 -5.43 31.53
C VAL A 225 -14.16 -6.49 30.50
N ALA A 226 -13.34 -7.52 30.28
CA ALA A 226 -13.60 -8.57 29.29
C ALA A 226 -14.67 -9.58 29.72
N MET A 227 -14.69 -9.89 31.02
CA MET A 227 -15.46 -11.03 31.54
C MET A 227 -16.43 -10.63 32.65
N GLY A 228 -16.46 -9.36 33.07
CA GLY A 228 -17.27 -8.91 34.20
C GLY A 228 -16.81 -9.51 35.55
N LEU A 229 -15.56 -9.97 35.65
CA LEU A 229 -15.02 -10.67 36.82
C LEU A 229 -14.29 -9.71 37.77
N SER A 230 -15.03 -8.79 38.37
CA SER A 230 -14.48 -7.70 39.21
C SER A 230 -14.14 -8.13 40.64
N ASP A 231 -14.95 -9.02 41.21
CA ASP A 231 -14.93 -9.36 42.63
C ASP A 231 -14.35 -10.76 42.92
N ILE A 232 -13.61 -11.34 41.98
CA ILE A 232 -13.05 -12.69 42.17
C ILE A 232 -11.98 -12.72 43.26
N ILE A 233 -11.77 -13.89 43.86
CA ILE A 233 -10.66 -14.15 44.78
C ILE A 233 -9.67 -15.09 44.10
N PRO A 234 -8.61 -14.58 43.45
CA PRO A 234 -7.57 -15.40 42.84
C PRO A 234 -6.85 -16.25 43.88
N THR A 235 -6.47 -17.46 43.49
CA THR A 235 -5.71 -18.37 44.36
C THR A 235 -4.39 -18.78 43.74
N ASN A 236 -4.39 -18.98 42.43
CA ASN A 236 -3.21 -19.37 41.69
C ASN A 236 -3.35 -18.98 40.22
N MET A 237 -2.27 -18.46 39.64
CA MET A 237 -2.13 -18.28 38.20
C MET A 237 -0.85 -18.98 37.74
N THR A 238 -0.97 -19.79 36.69
CA THR A 238 0.18 -20.43 36.03
C THR A 238 0.28 -19.92 34.61
N VAL A 239 1.40 -19.29 34.25
CA VAL A 239 1.68 -18.76 32.90
C VAL A 239 2.78 -19.59 32.26
N THR A 240 2.52 -20.13 31.08
CA THR A 240 3.47 -20.94 30.30
C THR A 240 3.83 -20.21 29.01
N LYS A 241 5.13 -19.99 28.79
CA LYS A 241 5.70 -19.31 27.63
C LYS A 241 6.80 -20.19 27.04
N GLY A 242 6.58 -20.78 25.87
CA GLY A 242 7.48 -21.78 25.31
C GLY A 242 7.74 -22.93 26.29
N ASN A 243 8.99 -23.11 26.72
CA ASN A 243 9.38 -24.17 27.67
C ASN A 243 9.40 -23.73 29.14
N MET A 244 9.04 -22.48 29.44
CA MET A 244 9.08 -21.91 30.79
C MET A 244 7.67 -21.81 31.37
N THR A 245 7.53 -22.22 32.63
CA THR A 245 6.27 -22.08 33.40
C THR A 245 6.53 -21.31 34.68
N MET A 246 5.71 -20.27 34.92
CA MET A 246 5.74 -19.45 36.12
C MET A 246 4.43 -19.62 36.89
N ALA A 247 4.52 -19.83 38.20
CA ALA A 247 3.35 -19.89 39.08
C ALA A 247 3.37 -18.71 40.06
N VAL A 248 2.21 -18.06 40.21
CA VAL A 248 1.99 -16.95 41.15
C VAL A 248 0.77 -17.28 41.98
N SER A 249 0.90 -17.27 43.31
CA SER A 249 -0.19 -17.62 44.23
C SER A 249 -0.63 -16.45 45.12
N ASP A 250 0.04 -15.30 45.02
CA ASP A 250 -0.34 -14.09 45.73
C ASP A 250 -1.43 -13.33 44.95
N PRO A 251 -2.64 -13.13 45.51
CA PRO A 251 -3.77 -12.55 44.78
C PRO A 251 -3.50 -11.15 44.22
N ASP A 252 -2.82 -10.29 44.98
CA ASP A 252 -2.52 -8.92 44.56
C ASP A 252 -1.50 -8.90 43.41
N ARG A 253 -0.49 -9.77 43.46
CA ARG A 253 0.47 -9.91 42.35
C ARG A 253 -0.17 -10.49 41.10
N ILE A 254 -1.13 -11.40 41.22
CA ILE A 254 -1.89 -11.94 40.07
C ILE A 254 -2.68 -10.82 39.39
N LEU A 255 -3.43 -10.04 40.17
CA LEU A 255 -4.29 -8.98 39.64
C LEU A 255 -3.51 -7.80 39.05
N ASN A 256 -2.34 -7.49 39.59
CA ASN A 256 -1.49 -6.38 39.13
C ASN A 256 -0.45 -6.79 38.08
N LEU A 257 -0.46 -8.03 37.60
CA LEU A 257 0.40 -8.46 36.49
C LEU A 257 0.02 -7.70 35.22
N LYS A 258 0.99 -7.13 34.52
CA LYS A 258 0.74 -6.39 33.28
C LYS A 258 0.51 -7.34 32.11
N VAL A 259 -0.53 -7.10 31.34
CA VAL A 259 -0.96 -7.99 30.26
C VAL A 259 0.12 -8.11 29.18
N GLN A 260 0.69 -6.99 28.73
CA GLN A 260 1.74 -6.98 27.71
C GLN A 260 3.01 -7.77 28.09
N GLU A 261 3.40 -7.82 29.37
CA GLU A 261 4.63 -8.48 29.82
C GLU A 261 4.57 -10.00 29.62
N VAL A 262 3.39 -10.54 29.26
CA VAL A 262 3.23 -11.93 28.87
C VAL A 262 3.95 -12.22 27.54
N LEU A 263 3.84 -11.34 26.54
CA LEU A 263 4.41 -11.55 25.20
C LEU A 263 5.52 -10.56 24.81
N ILE A 264 5.54 -9.36 25.39
CA ILE A 264 6.35 -8.22 24.94
C ILE A 264 7.44 -7.90 25.96
N LYS A 265 8.67 -7.72 25.47
CA LYS A 265 9.83 -7.26 26.25
C LYS A 265 10.69 -6.35 25.37
N GLU A 266 11.19 -5.26 25.94
CA GLU A 266 12.05 -4.30 25.21
C GLU A 266 11.44 -3.79 23.89
N ASN A 267 10.13 -3.54 23.87
CA ASN A 267 9.37 -3.07 22.70
C ASN A 267 9.40 -4.04 21.49
N ALA A 268 9.55 -5.33 21.74
CA ALA A 268 9.42 -6.38 20.73
C ALA A 268 8.73 -7.62 21.33
N PHE A 269 8.17 -8.48 20.48
CA PHE A 269 7.65 -9.77 20.91
C PHE A 269 8.80 -10.69 21.34
N GLU A 270 8.84 -11.06 22.63
CA GLU A 270 9.77 -12.06 23.16
C GLU A 270 9.30 -13.48 22.82
N ASN A 271 7.98 -13.69 22.77
CA ASN A 271 7.34 -14.95 22.40
C ASN A 271 6.16 -14.68 21.47
N LYS A 272 5.86 -15.64 20.57
CA LYS A 272 4.70 -15.55 19.68
C LYS A 272 3.40 -15.99 20.34
N SER A 273 3.47 -16.84 21.36
CA SER A 273 2.30 -17.29 22.09
C SER A 273 2.60 -17.64 23.55
N ALA A 274 1.57 -17.59 24.38
CA ALA A 274 1.62 -17.98 25.78
C ALA A 274 0.22 -18.39 26.27
N VAL A 275 0.16 -19.26 27.28
CA VAL A 275 -1.11 -19.68 27.89
C VAL A 275 -1.03 -19.47 29.40
N ALA A 276 -2.08 -18.89 29.96
CA ALA A 276 -2.27 -18.80 31.40
C ALA A 276 -3.51 -19.57 31.87
N LYS A 277 -3.39 -20.22 33.04
CA LYS A 277 -4.52 -20.79 33.79
C LYS A 277 -4.67 -20.02 35.09
N LEU A 278 -5.86 -19.48 35.33
CA LEU A 278 -6.24 -18.78 36.56
C LEU A 278 -7.28 -19.60 37.34
N ASP A 279 -6.94 -19.92 38.58
CA ASP A 279 -7.80 -20.58 39.55
C ASP A 279 -8.29 -19.53 40.57
N PHE A 280 -9.61 -19.43 40.77
CA PHE A 280 -10.21 -18.42 41.66
C PHE A 280 -11.50 -18.91 42.33
N TYR A 281 -11.93 -18.21 43.38
CA TYR A 281 -13.25 -18.39 44.00
C TYR A 281 -14.17 -17.20 43.70
N ASP A 282 -15.47 -17.48 43.58
CA ASP A 282 -16.51 -16.45 43.65
C ASP A 282 -16.79 -16.17 45.14
N PRO A 283 -16.74 -14.93 45.62
CA PRO A 283 -17.05 -14.61 47.03
C PRO A 283 -18.44 -15.09 47.47
N ARG A 284 -19.37 -15.25 46.52
CA ARG A 284 -20.73 -15.73 46.76
C ARG A 284 -20.80 -17.26 46.89
N ASP A 285 -19.78 -17.98 46.44
CA ASP A 285 -19.64 -19.44 46.56
C ASP A 285 -18.16 -19.84 46.75
N LEU A 286 -17.73 -19.80 48.02
CA LEU A 286 -16.35 -20.14 48.42
C LEU A 286 -16.07 -21.66 48.41
N LEU A 287 -17.08 -22.50 48.17
CA LEU A 287 -16.91 -23.96 48.21
C LEU A 287 -16.44 -24.53 46.87
N LYS A 288 -16.58 -23.78 45.77
CA LYS A 288 -16.27 -24.24 44.41
C LYS A 288 -15.25 -23.36 43.72
N ALA A 289 -14.08 -23.91 43.47
CA ALA A 289 -13.07 -23.26 42.64
C ALA A 289 -13.53 -23.17 41.18
N ARG A 290 -13.22 -22.05 40.54
CA ARG A 290 -13.46 -21.77 39.12
C ARG A 290 -12.13 -21.72 38.38
N HIS A 291 -12.16 -22.11 37.11
CA HIS A 291 -10.98 -22.19 36.25
C HIS A 291 -11.19 -21.37 34.98
N LEU A 292 -10.29 -20.42 34.76
CA LEU A 292 -10.24 -19.58 33.56
C LEU A 292 -8.95 -19.90 32.78
N LEU A 293 -9.10 -20.21 31.50
CA LEU A 293 -7.98 -20.29 30.57
C LEU A 293 -7.86 -18.98 29.81
N ILE A 294 -6.63 -18.52 29.62
CA ILE A 294 -6.30 -17.27 28.93
C ILE A 294 -5.21 -17.60 27.92
N ASP A 295 -5.52 -17.42 26.65
CA ASP A 295 -4.64 -17.65 25.52
C ASP A 295 -4.13 -16.32 24.98
N PHE A 296 -2.82 -16.20 24.77
CA PHE A 296 -2.17 -14.99 24.27
C PHE A 296 -1.46 -15.32 22.97
N GLU A 297 -1.77 -14.58 21.90
CA GLU A 297 -1.18 -14.78 20.57
C GLU A 297 -0.69 -13.45 20.01
N ALA A 298 0.56 -13.41 19.57
CA ALA A 298 1.10 -12.29 18.83
C ALA A 298 0.56 -12.32 17.40
N GLU A 299 0.00 -11.21 16.92
CA GLU A 299 -0.55 -11.15 15.56
C GLU A 299 0.46 -10.53 14.59
N GLU A 300 0.74 -9.23 14.75
CA GLU A 300 1.50 -8.47 13.76
C GLU A 300 2.24 -7.29 14.40
N GLN A 301 3.28 -6.84 13.72
CA GLN A 301 4.10 -5.68 14.12
C GLN A 301 4.13 -4.67 12.97
N THR A 302 3.79 -3.42 13.28
CA THR A 302 4.01 -2.28 12.40
C THR A 302 5.21 -1.47 12.89
N PRO A 303 5.70 -0.46 12.15
CA PRO A 303 6.69 0.47 12.68
C PRO A 303 6.23 1.20 13.96
N ASP A 304 4.91 1.35 14.12
CA ASP A 304 4.29 2.22 15.12
C ASP A 304 3.58 1.47 16.26
N THR A 305 3.21 0.20 16.12
CA THR A 305 2.43 -0.56 17.14
C THR A 305 2.70 -2.07 17.06
N LEU A 306 2.68 -2.75 18.21
CA LEU A 306 2.68 -4.22 18.31
C LEU A 306 1.28 -4.72 18.67
N TYR A 307 0.67 -5.55 17.81
CA TYR A 307 -0.68 -6.08 18.02
C TYR A 307 -0.67 -7.52 18.53
N TYR A 308 -1.45 -7.78 19.58
CA TYR A 308 -1.60 -9.11 20.15
C TYR A 308 -3.02 -9.38 20.64
N ARG A 309 -3.47 -10.63 20.52
CA ARG A 309 -4.81 -11.07 20.91
C ARG A 309 -4.78 -11.83 22.22
N VAL A 310 -5.81 -11.64 23.03
CA VAL A 310 -6.04 -12.37 24.27
C VAL A 310 -7.44 -12.99 24.25
N THR A 311 -7.52 -14.31 24.36
CA THR A 311 -8.79 -15.05 24.41
C THR A 311 -8.98 -15.67 25.79
N LEU A 312 -10.08 -15.32 26.46
CA LEU A 312 -10.44 -15.78 27.79
C LEU A 312 -11.58 -16.81 27.70
N SER A 313 -11.45 -17.94 28.38
CA SER A 313 -12.43 -19.04 28.36
C SER A 313 -12.70 -19.57 29.76
N LEU A 314 -13.90 -19.30 30.30
CA LEU A 314 -14.30 -19.72 31.64
C LEU A 314 -14.98 -21.10 31.58
N SER A 315 -14.44 -22.05 32.33
CA SER A 315 -15.02 -23.40 32.40
C SER A 315 -16.36 -23.38 33.16
N PRO A 316 -17.43 -23.99 32.61
CA PRO A 316 -18.70 -24.11 33.31
C PRO A 316 -18.60 -25.14 34.45
N LEU A 317 -19.37 -24.94 35.51
CA LEU A 317 -19.49 -25.93 36.57
C LEU A 317 -20.24 -27.18 36.09
N SER A 318 -19.86 -28.34 36.62
CA SER A 318 -20.58 -29.61 36.40
C SER A 318 -21.92 -29.61 37.13
N LEU A 319 -22.88 -30.39 36.61
CA LEU A 319 -24.15 -30.66 37.27
C LEU A 319 -23.93 -31.32 38.63
N THR A 320 -24.65 -30.84 39.64
CA THR A 320 -24.69 -31.40 41.00
C THR A 320 -26.11 -31.28 41.54
N GLU A 321 -26.45 -31.94 42.66
CA GLU A 321 -27.79 -31.83 43.27
C GLU A 321 -28.24 -30.39 43.54
N ASN A 322 -27.30 -29.46 43.73
CA ASN A 322 -27.56 -28.04 44.00
C ASN A 322 -27.37 -27.11 42.78
N ILE A 323 -27.02 -27.64 41.59
CA ILE A 323 -26.80 -26.82 40.37
C ILE A 323 -27.57 -27.47 39.21
N ASP A 324 -28.64 -26.81 38.80
CA ASP A 324 -29.45 -27.23 37.65
C ASP A 324 -28.87 -26.76 36.29
N GLU A 325 -29.56 -27.06 35.20
CA GLU A 325 -29.15 -26.68 33.84
C GLU A 325 -29.25 -25.19 33.51
N SER A 326 -30.10 -24.46 34.24
CA SER A 326 -30.36 -23.04 34.04
C SER A 326 -29.47 -22.12 34.87
N ALA A 327 -28.70 -22.69 35.80
CA ALA A 327 -27.82 -21.95 36.70
C ALA A 327 -26.83 -21.06 35.94
N ALA A 328 -26.79 -19.77 36.29
CA ALA A 328 -25.91 -18.77 35.65
C ALA A 328 -24.42 -19.17 35.69
N GLN A 329 -23.99 -19.91 36.72
CA GLN A 329 -22.61 -20.42 36.84
C GLN A 329 -22.23 -21.48 35.80
N ARG A 330 -23.20 -21.99 35.03
CA ARG A 330 -23.00 -22.93 33.92
C ARG A 330 -23.00 -22.26 32.54
N GLN A 331 -23.28 -20.96 32.44
CA GLN A 331 -23.15 -20.25 31.18
C GLN A 331 -21.71 -20.33 30.67
N LYS A 332 -21.58 -20.68 29.39
CA LYS A 332 -20.29 -20.68 28.70
C LYS A 332 -19.92 -19.22 28.45
N LEU A 333 -18.87 -18.75 29.12
CA LEU A 333 -18.37 -17.39 28.95
C LEU A 333 -17.00 -17.46 28.27
N MET A 334 -16.91 -16.80 27.12
CA MET A 334 -15.69 -16.67 26.33
C MET A 334 -15.66 -15.26 25.74
N SER A 335 -14.52 -14.60 25.82
CA SER A 335 -14.27 -13.29 25.21
C SER A 335 -12.92 -13.30 24.51
N SER A 336 -12.77 -12.53 23.44
CA SER A 336 -11.51 -12.41 22.70
C SER A 336 -11.26 -10.97 22.30
N ILE A 337 -10.13 -10.42 22.76
CA ILE A 337 -9.81 -9.00 22.69
C ILE A 337 -8.49 -8.81 21.97
N LEU A 338 -8.40 -7.84 21.08
CA LEU A 338 -7.17 -7.40 20.44
C LEU A 338 -6.62 -6.18 21.21
N LEU A 339 -5.33 -6.18 21.51
CA LEU A 339 -4.64 -5.08 22.17
C LEU A 339 -3.50 -4.56 21.29
N GLY A 340 -3.23 -3.26 21.41
CA GLY A 340 -2.16 -2.55 20.70
C GLY A 340 -1.16 -1.98 21.71
N TYR A 341 0.13 -2.21 21.47
CA TYR A 341 1.23 -1.60 22.23
C TYR A 341 1.96 -0.58 21.35
N ASP A 342 1.70 0.71 21.58
CA ASP A 342 2.14 1.80 20.72
C ASP A 342 3.63 2.17 20.92
N LEU A 343 4.32 2.30 19.80
CA LEU A 343 5.72 2.69 19.61
C LEU A 343 5.86 4.18 19.20
N THR A 344 4.88 4.78 18.51
CA THR A 344 4.92 6.19 18.01
C THR A 344 3.57 6.96 18.20
N PRO A 345 3.54 8.26 18.59
CA PRO A 345 2.27 9.01 18.83
C PRO A 345 1.59 9.67 17.59
N SER A 346 0.26 9.83 17.58
CA SER A 346 -0.67 10.16 16.45
C SER A 346 -0.68 11.58 15.81
N ALA A 347 0.35 12.43 15.98
CA ALA A 347 0.26 13.87 15.68
C ALA A 347 0.28 14.30 14.19
N GLU A 348 0.88 13.52 13.27
CA GLU A 348 1.11 13.97 11.88
C GLU A 348 -0.13 13.93 10.98
N ARG A 349 -1.06 13.00 11.23
CA ARG A 349 -2.29 12.82 10.43
C ARG A 349 -3.23 14.03 10.51
N ILE A 350 -3.31 14.64 11.69
CA ILE A 350 -4.14 15.81 11.99
C ILE A 350 -3.60 17.08 11.31
N ALA A 351 -2.29 17.13 11.02
CA ALA A 351 -1.66 18.30 10.40
C ALA A 351 -2.05 18.47 8.91
N HIS A 352 -2.22 17.37 8.17
CA HIS A 352 -2.57 17.40 6.74
C HIS A 352 -3.99 17.94 6.49
N PHE A 353 -4.99 17.45 7.23
CA PHE A 353 -6.37 17.97 7.16
C PHE A 353 -6.44 19.48 7.45
N ARG A 354 -5.74 19.94 8.51
CA ARG A 354 -5.71 21.35 8.89
C ARG A 354 -5.12 22.25 7.80
N TYR A 355 -4.18 21.74 7.01
CA TYR A 355 -3.61 22.46 5.87
C TYR A 355 -4.65 22.63 4.75
N VAL A 356 -5.25 21.54 4.28
CA VAL A 356 -6.22 21.55 3.15
C VAL A 356 -7.47 22.37 3.50
N TRP A 357 -8.01 22.21 4.71
CA TRP A 357 -9.16 22.98 5.18
C TRP A 357 -8.89 24.49 5.20
N LYS A 358 -7.70 24.88 5.67
CA LYS A 358 -7.29 26.29 5.73
C LYS A 358 -7.17 26.89 4.33
N GLU A 359 -6.65 26.12 3.37
CA GLU A 359 -6.50 26.54 1.98
C GLU A 359 -7.86 26.75 1.29
N ALA A 360 -8.77 25.78 1.42
CA ALA A 360 -10.14 25.87 0.91
C ALA A 360 -10.88 27.11 1.44
N MET A 361 -10.86 27.34 2.77
CA MET A 361 -11.51 28.50 3.39
C MET A 361 -10.83 29.84 3.05
N SER A 362 -9.55 29.83 2.69
CA SER A 362 -8.85 31.02 2.19
C SER A 362 -9.30 31.37 0.78
N LYS A 363 -9.35 30.39 -0.13
CA LYS A 363 -9.80 30.57 -1.51
C LYS A 363 -11.26 31.02 -1.59
N ILE A 364 -12.15 30.56 -0.70
CA ILE A 364 -13.53 31.09 -0.59
C ILE A 364 -13.51 32.58 -0.24
N ARG A 365 -12.73 32.99 0.77
CA ARG A 365 -12.66 34.39 1.23
C ARG A 365 -12.09 35.33 0.17
N ASN A 366 -11.18 34.83 -0.66
CA ASN A 366 -10.51 35.60 -1.68
C ASN A 366 -11.24 35.59 -3.04
N GLY A 367 -12.34 34.83 -3.18
CA GLY A 367 -13.07 34.70 -4.46
C GLY A 367 -12.33 33.87 -5.51
N GLU A 368 -11.41 32.99 -5.10
CA GLU A 368 -10.53 32.19 -5.96
C GLU A 368 -11.08 30.77 -6.18
N GLN A 369 -12.41 30.61 -6.20
CA GLN A 369 -13.06 29.28 -6.22
C GLN A 369 -12.75 28.46 -7.49
N ASP A 370 -12.43 29.12 -8.60
CA ASP A 370 -12.06 28.45 -9.87
C ASP A 370 -10.70 27.72 -9.79
N SER A 371 -9.85 28.13 -8.85
CA SER A 371 -8.51 27.53 -8.61
C SER A 371 -8.51 26.38 -7.59
N MET A 372 -9.67 26.06 -7.02
CA MET A 372 -9.80 24.96 -6.05
C MET A 372 -9.65 23.61 -6.72
N THR A 373 -8.89 22.73 -6.08
CA THR A 373 -8.90 21.30 -6.34
C THR A 373 -10.29 20.71 -6.06
N ASP A 374 -10.58 19.53 -6.60
CA ASP A 374 -11.88 18.87 -6.37
C ASP A 374 -12.11 18.55 -4.89
N GLU A 375 -11.04 18.23 -4.16
CA GLU A 375 -11.04 18.01 -2.71
C GLU A 375 -11.40 19.30 -1.95
N GLU A 376 -10.80 20.44 -2.31
CA GLU A 376 -11.13 21.74 -1.73
C GLU A 376 -12.56 22.18 -2.07
N LYS A 377 -13.04 21.94 -3.30
CA LYS A 377 -14.41 22.25 -3.73
C LYS A 377 -15.44 21.48 -2.93
N THR A 378 -15.16 20.24 -2.57
CA THR A 378 -16.06 19.40 -1.78
C THR A 378 -16.08 19.82 -0.32
N LEU A 379 -14.91 20.09 0.27
CA LEU A 379 -14.80 20.60 1.64
C LEU A 379 -15.42 22.00 1.79
N ALA A 380 -15.23 22.89 0.81
CA ALA A 380 -15.78 24.24 0.81
C ALA A 380 -17.32 24.30 0.91
N LYS A 381 -18.02 23.23 0.52
CA LYS A 381 -19.48 23.14 0.58
C LYS A 381 -20.00 22.68 1.95
N MET A 382 -19.11 22.26 2.86
CA MET A 382 -19.46 21.73 4.17
C MET A 382 -19.33 22.85 5.21
N GLN A 383 -20.44 23.29 5.81
CA GLN A 383 -20.48 24.48 6.68
C GLN A 383 -19.84 24.28 8.06
N ASP A 384 -19.64 23.03 8.50
CA ASP A 384 -19.07 22.65 9.79
C ASP A 384 -17.73 21.92 9.59
N SER A 385 -16.71 22.31 10.36
CA SER A 385 -15.36 21.72 10.32
C SER A 385 -15.33 20.25 10.75
N HIS A 386 -16.18 19.83 11.67
CA HIS A 386 -16.25 18.44 12.13
C HIS A 386 -16.90 17.53 11.09
N MET A 387 -17.96 18.01 10.45
CA MET A 387 -18.62 17.34 9.33
C MET A 387 -17.68 17.20 8.14
N ALA A 388 -16.94 18.27 7.81
CA ALA A 388 -15.93 18.25 6.75
C ALA A 388 -14.80 17.26 7.04
N GLU A 389 -14.36 17.18 8.30
CA GLU A 389 -13.37 16.20 8.76
C GLU A 389 -13.89 14.76 8.62
N ASN A 390 -15.13 14.50 9.05
CA ASN A 390 -15.76 13.18 8.91
C ASN A 390 -15.90 12.78 7.44
N PHE A 391 -16.39 13.66 6.58
CA PHE A 391 -16.44 13.37 5.14
C PHE A 391 -15.06 13.10 4.55
N TYR A 392 -14.08 13.97 4.84
CA TYR A 392 -12.72 13.88 4.31
C TYR A 392 -12.08 12.53 4.66
N ASN A 393 -12.14 12.15 5.94
CA ASN A 393 -11.60 10.89 6.43
C ASN A 393 -12.35 9.71 5.81
N GLY A 394 -13.69 9.76 5.77
CA GLY A 394 -14.52 8.72 5.18
C GLY A 394 -14.23 8.47 3.70
N HIS A 395 -14.08 9.54 2.93
CA HIS A 395 -13.81 9.47 1.49
C HIS A 395 -12.39 8.95 1.20
N HIS A 396 -11.37 9.42 1.92
CA HIS A 396 -10.02 8.88 1.80
C HIS A 396 -9.98 7.38 2.08
N LEU A 397 -10.61 6.94 3.18
CA LEU A 397 -10.68 5.52 3.53
C LEU A 397 -11.40 4.69 2.46
N PHE A 398 -12.44 5.24 1.83
CA PHE A 398 -13.14 4.61 0.72
C PHE A 398 -12.24 4.41 -0.52
N LEU A 399 -11.48 5.44 -0.92
CA LEU A 399 -10.55 5.36 -2.05
C LEU A 399 -9.43 4.34 -1.82
N HIS A 400 -9.02 4.15 -0.57
CA HIS A 400 -8.09 3.11 -0.14
C HIS A 400 -8.75 1.74 0.08
N LYS A 401 -10.01 1.54 -0.32
CA LYS A 401 -10.77 0.28 -0.19
C LYS A 401 -10.95 -0.21 1.25
N ARG A 402 -10.85 0.69 2.23
CA ARG A 402 -10.99 0.41 3.67
C ARG A 402 -12.45 0.55 4.07
N PHE A 403 -13.31 -0.22 3.41
CA PHE A 403 -14.76 0.00 3.36
C PHE A 403 -15.44 -0.08 4.71
N TYR A 404 -15.00 -0.98 5.59
CA TYR A 404 -15.56 -1.04 6.94
C TYR A 404 -15.36 0.33 7.60
N GLU A 405 -14.19 0.96 7.46
CA GLU A 405 -13.74 2.12 8.25
C GLU A 405 -14.28 3.43 7.73
N ALA A 406 -14.34 3.54 6.41
CA ALA A 406 -15.06 4.60 5.74
C ALA A 406 -16.49 4.72 6.27
N LEU A 407 -17.18 3.60 6.56
CA LEU A 407 -18.56 3.63 7.03
C LEU A 407 -18.75 4.46 8.30
N ARG A 408 -17.85 4.40 9.30
CA ARG A 408 -18.04 5.16 10.54
C ARG A 408 -18.15 6.66 10.23
N TYR A 409 -17.10 7.21 9.65
CA TYR A 409 -17.01 8.63 9.32
C TYR A 409 -18.08 9.07 8.32
N LEU A 410 -18.35 8.27 7.29
CA LEU A 410 -19.39 8.58 6.32
C LEU A 410 -20.79 8.54 6.95
N THR A 411 -21.08 7.59 7.84
CA THR A 411 -22.39 7.53 8.52
C THR A 411 -22.58 8.64 9.54
N ASP A 412 -21.51 9.09 10.20
CA ASP A 412 -21.56 10.23 11.12
C ASP A 412 -21.80 11.54 10.34
N ALA A 413 -21.05 11.77 9.25
CA ALA A 413 -21.29 12.89 8.34
C ALA A 413 -22.72 12.86 7.76
N TYR A 414 -23.21 11.68 7.37
CA TYR A 414 -24.56 11.50 6.86
C TYR A 414 -25.63 11.86 7.90
N ARG A 415 -25.46 11.41 9.15
CA ARG A 415 -26.39 11.71 10.26
C ARG A 415 -26.41 13.21 10.54
N GLU A 416 -25.24 13.83 10.70
CA GLU A 416 -25.10 15.27 10.96
C GLU A 416 -25.83 16.10 9.88
N MET A 417 -25.62 15.77 8.60
CA MET A 417 -26.28 16.46 7.49
C MET A 417 -27.79 16.25 7.44
N THR A 418 -28.30 15.13 7.94
CA THR A 418 -29.73 14.78 7.86
C THR A 418 -30.51 15.16 9.11
N THR A 419 -29.86 15.55 10.22
CA THR A 419 -30.52 15.93 11.49
C THR A 419 -31.40 17.20 11.43
N GLY A 420 -31.27 18.04 10.39
CA GLY A 420 -31.99 19.32 10.24
C GLY A 420 -33.24 19.28 9.34
N PHE A 421 -33.96 18.15 9.30
CA PHE A 421 -34.96 17.78 8.28
C PHE A 421 -36.29 18.57 8.29
N PRO A 422 -36.25 19.90 8.07
CA PRO A 422 -37.09 20.42 6.98
C PRO A 422 -36.41 21.45 6.07
N ARG A 423 -35.11 21.77 6.22
CA ARG A 423 -34.42 22.81 5.42
C ARG A 423 -33.11 22.32 4.79
N ILE A 424 -33.15 21.25 4.00
CA ILE A 424 -32.00 20.84 3.19
C ILE A 424 -31.98 21.67 1.90
N GLU A 425 -31.01 22.57 1.76
CA GLU A 425 -30.79 23.33 0.52
C GLU A 425 -30.36 22.42 -0.64
N SER A 426 -30.63 22.80 -1.89
CA SER A 426 -30.30 22.00 -3.07
C SER A 426 -28.81 21.62 -3.17
N THR A 427 -27.91 22.52 -2.76
CA THR A 427 -26.46 22.28 -2.70
C THR A 427 -26.07 21.26 -1.63
N SER A 428 -26.83 21.15 -0.54
CA SER A 428 -26.61 20.14 0.50
C SER A 428 -27.08 18.76 0.05
N LYS A 429 -28.06 18.70 -0.86
CA LYS A 429 -28.62 17.44 -1.37
C LYS A 429 -27.60 16.63 -2.18
N SER A 430 -26.81 17.26 -3.04
CA SER A 430 -25.82 16.54 -3.87
C SER A 430 -24.73 15.87 -3.02
N ILE A 431 -24.33 16.51 -1.92
CA ILE A 431 -23.36 15.95 -0.97
C ILE A 431 -23.99 14.80 -0.18
N ILE A 432 -25.25 14.93 0.24
CA ILE A 432 -25.97 13.83 0.89
C ILE A 432 -26.08 12.62 -0.03
N ASP A 433 -26.38 12.84 -1.31
CA ASP A 433 -26.43 11.78 -2.33
C ASP A 433 -25.06 11.12 -2.51
N GLU A 434 -23.96 11.89 -2.52
CA GLU A 434 -22.59 11.38 -2.58
C GLU A 434 -22.20 10.57 -1.34
N ILE A 435 -22.49 11.06 -0.14
CA ILE A 435 -22.24 10.32 1.11
C ILE A 435 -23.04 9.02 1.13
N ALA A 436 -24.33 9.05 0.77
CA ALA A 436 -25.16 7.86 0.68
C ALA A 436 -24.61 6.86 -0.35
N TYR A 437 -24.14 7.34 -1.50
CA TYR A 437 -23.48 6.50 -2.51
C TYR A 437 -22.23 5.81 -1.94
N LEU A 438 -21.35 6.56 -1.28
CA LEU A 438 -20.12 6.01 -0.69
C LEU A 438 -20.43 4.98 0.40
N ILE A 439 -21.38 5.26 1.29
CA ILE A 439 -21.86 4.31 2.32
C ILE A 439 -22.41 3.04 1.66
N GLY A 440 -23.25 3.21 0.64
CA GLY A 440 -23.84 2.14 -0.14
C GLY A 440 -22.79 1.23 -0.77
N CYS A 441 -21.79 1.82 -1.43
CA CYS A 441 -20.65 1.11 -2.01
C CYS A 441 -19.81 0.40 -0.94
N CYS A 442 -19.60 1.01 0.23
CA CYS A 442 -18.91 0.35 1.35
C CYS A 442 -19.63 -0.92 1.78
N TYR A 443 -20.93 -0.83 2.09
CA TYR A 443 -21.72 -2.00 2.48
C TYR A 443 -21.79 -3.07 1.37
N MET A 444 -21.82 -2.67 0.10
CA MET A 444 -21.81 -3.61 -1.03
C MET A 444 -20.49 -4.40 -1.11
N ASN A 445 -19.34 -3.76 -0.91
CA ASN A 445 -18.04 -4.43 -0.87
C ASN A 445 -17.89 -5.35 0.36
N LEU A 446 -18.57 -5.04 1.46
CA LEU A 446 -18.67 -5.88 2.67
C LEU A 446 -19.75 -6.96 2.58
N ARG A 447 -20.41 -7.11 1.43
CA ARG A 447 -21.52 -8.06 1.19
C ARG A 447 -22.74 -7.86 2.10
N GLN A 448 -22.89 -6.68 2.71
CA GLN A 448 -24.07 -6.29 3.49
C GLN A 448 -25.11 -5.62 2.56
N TYR A 449 -25.64 -6.40 1.61
CA TYR A 449 -26.45 -5.87 0.50
C TYR A 449 -27.75 -5.20 0.96
N GLU A 450 -28.38 -5.64 2.04
CA GLU A 450 -29.60 -5.01 2.58
C GLU A 450 -29.34 -3.58 3.05
N LYS A 451 -28.25 -3.37 3.80
CA LYS A 451 -27.84 -2.03 4.24
C LYS A 451 -27.36 -1.18 3.08
N ALA A 452 -26.59 -1.76 2.15
CA ALA A 452 -26.17 -1.07 0.93
C ALA A 452 -27.39 -0.57 0.13
N CYS A 453 -28.42 -1.41 0.00
CA CYS A 453 -29.63 -1.08 -0.72
C CYS A 453 -30.37 0.11 -0.09
N TYR A 454 -30.43 0.19 1.25
CA TYR A 454 -31.05 1.32 1.94
C TYR A 454 -30.44 2.66 1.50
N TYR A 455 -29.12 2.79 1.56
CA TYR A 455 -28.44 4.05 1.21
C TYR A 455 -28.45 4.33 -0.30
N LEU A 456 -28.20 3.32 -1.14
CA LEU A 456 -28.20 3.47 -2.61
C LEU A 456 -29.60 3.77 -3.17
N GLN A 457 -30.67 3.36 -2.51
CA GLN A 457 -32.01 3.70 -2.94
C GLN A 457 -32.29 5.21 -2.79
N MET A 458 -31.67 5.86 -1.80
CA MET A 458 -31.85 7.29 -1.55
C MET A 458 -31.22 8.15 -2.65
N THR A 459 -30.23 7.62 -3.37
CA THR A 459 -29.53 8.33 -4.45
C THR A 459 -30.26 8.26 -5.79
N LEU A 460 -31.34 7.47 -5.91
CA LEU A 460 -32.08 7.27 -7.17
C LEU A 460 -32.67 8.55 -7.79
N PRO A 461 -33.12 9.56 -7.03
CA PRO A 461 -33.56 10.83 -7.62
C PRO A 461 -32.44 11.65 -8.26
N SER A 462 -31.16 11.30 -8.03
CA SER A 462 -30.02 11.98 -8.65
C SER A 462 -29.88 11.59 -10.11
N THR A 463 -29.24 12.45 -10.91
CA THR A 463 -28.96 12.19 -12.34
C THR A 463 -27.65 11.43 -12.56
N HIS A 464 -26.97 10.99 -11.50
CA HIS A 464 -25.67 10.32 -11.59
C HIS A 464 -25.83 8.84 -11.98
N GLN A 465 -25.42 8.51 -13.21
CA GLN A 465 -25.49 7.13 -13.74
C GLN A 465 -24.76 6.11 -12.84
N SER A 466 -23.59 6.47 -12.29
CA SER A 466 -22.79 5.60 -11.42
C SER A 466 -23.54 5.16 -10.16
N TYR A 467 -24.45 5.99 -9.65
CA TYR A 467 -25.24 5.69 -8.45
C TYR A 467 -26.29 4.63 -8.76
N LEU A 468 -26.96 4.77 -9.91
CA LEU A 468 -27.91 3.77 -10.41
C LEU A 468 -27.23 2.44 -10.75
N GLU A 469 -26.03 2.48 -11.35
CA GLU A 469 -25.23 1.28 -11.59
C GLU A 469 -24.89 0.55 -10.28
N ALA A 470 -24.46 1.28 -9.24
CA ALA A 470 -24.18 0.70 -7.93
C ALA A 470 -25.44 0.09 -7.29
N TYR A 471 -26.60 0.75 -7.39
CA TYR A 471 -27.87 0.20 -6.92
C TYR A 471 -28.24 -1.10 -7.63
N ILE A 472 -28.16 -1.15 -8.97
CA ILE A 472 -28.42 -2.36 -9.75
C ILE A 472 -27.45 -3.49 -9.40
N ASN A 473 -26.16 -3.16 -9.26
CA ASN A 473 -25.15 -4.13 -8.84
C ASN A 473 -25.47 -4.70 -7.46
N CYS A 474 -25.87 -3.84 -6.51
CA CYS A 474 -26.29 -4.24 -5.18
C CYS A 474 -27.47 -5.22 -5.22
N LEU A 475 -28.54 -4.89 -5.94
CA LEU A 475 -29.72 -5.76 -6.07
C LEU A 475 -29.35 -7.13 -6.65
N VAL A 476 -28.61 -7.15 -7.76
CA VAL A 476 -28.24 -8.40 -8.44
C VAL A 476 -27.28 -9.24 -7.58
N ASN A 477 -26.28 -8.63 -6.95
CA ASN A 477 -25.32 -9.35 -6.10
C ASN A 477 -25.98 -9.87 -4.81
N GLY A 478 -26.91 -9.11 -4.25
CA GLY A 478 -27.71 -9.50 -3.08
C GLY A 478 -28.82 -10.50 -3.39
N LYS A 479 -29.02 -10.89 -4.65
CA LYS A 479 -30.13 -11.75 -5.12
C LYS A 479 -31.51 -11.20 -4.71
N ASP A 480 -31.64 -9.87 -4.71
CA ASP A 480 -32.88 -9.19 -4.36
C ASP A 480 -33.94 -9.44 -5.45
N PHE A 481 -35.18 -9.75 -5.03
CA PHE A 481 -36.27 -10.07 -5.95
C PHE A 481 -36.63 -8.91 -6.89
N ARG A 482 -36.34 -7.66 -6.50
CA ARG A 482 -36.59 -6.45 -7.29
C ARG A 482 -35.63 -6.30 -8.47
N ALA A 483 -34.50 -7.03 -8.48
CA ALA A 483 -33.43 -6.83 -9.45
C ALA A 483 -33.90 -6.96 -10.91
N LEU A 484 -34.67 -8.01 -11.22
CA LEU A 484 -35.09 -8.28 -12.59
C LEU A 484 -36.06 -7.21 -13.11
N ASP A 485 -37.04 -6.83 -12.30
CA ASP A 485 -38.03 -5.81 -12.66
C ASP A 485 -37.34 -4.44 -12.85
N THR A 486 -36.49 -4.05 -11.89
CA THR A 486 -35.70 -2.81 -11.95
C THR A 486 -34.90 -2.70 -13.25
N ILE A 487 -34.22 -3.79 -13.65
CA ILE A 487 -33.42 -3.81 -14.88
C ILE A 487 -34.31 -3.75 -16.12
N ASN A 488 -35.47 -4.43 -16.13
CA ASN A 488 -36.40 -4.39 -17.24
C ASN A 488 -36.96 -2.97 -17.44
N THR A 489 -37.40 -2.31 -16.37
CA THR A 489 -37.88 -0.93 -16.42
C THR A 489 -36.80 0.01 -16.94
N LEU A 490 -35.55 -0.14 -16.46
CA LEU A 490 -34.43 0.65 -16.97
C LEU A 490 -34.22 0.43 -18.48
N LEU A 491 -34.16 -0.82 -18.94
CA LEU A 491 -33.98 -1.12 -20.36
C LEU A 491 -35.11 -0.56 -21.23
N THR A 492 -36.37 -0.63 -20.77
CA THR A 492 -37.51 -0.04 -21.48
C THR A 492 -37.38 1.48 -21.58
N ASN A 493 -36.97 2.16 -20.50
CA ASN A 493 -36.75 3.60 -20.51
C ASN A 493 -35.62 4.01 -21.45
N LEU A 494 -34.49 3.28 -21.44
CA LEU A 494 -33.35 3.56 -22.33
C LEU A 494 -33.71 3.31 -23.81
N ASP A 495 -34.48 2.27 -24.11
CA ASP A 495 -34.98 1.99 -25.47
C ASP A 495 -35.92 3.10 -25.96
N MET A 496 -36.82 3.61 -25.10
CA MET A 496 -37.65 4.77 -25.43
C MET A 496 -36.81 6.02 -25.72
N MET A 497 -35.75 6.26 -24.94
CA MET A 497 -34.81 7.37 -25.19
C MET A 497 -34.09 7.22 -26.54
N LEU A 498 -33.58 6.02 -26.86
CA LEU A 498 -32.95 5.74 -28.16
C LEU A 498 -33.90 5.98 -29.33
N LYS A 499 -35.12 5.45 -29.26
CA LYS A 499 -36.14 5.66 -30.29
C LYS A 499 -36.54 7.12 -30.44
N SER A 500 -36.62 7.87 -29.34
CA SER A 500 -36.93 9.31 -29.40
C SER A 500 -35.83 10.09 -30.14
N MET A 501 -34.57 9.72 -29.98
CA MET A 501 -33.45 10.32 -30.71
C MET A 501 -33.45 9.94 -32.20
N ASP A 502 -33.90 8.74 -32.56
CA ASP A 502 -33.99 8.29 -33.97
C ASP A 502 -35.16 8.94 -34.74
N MET A 503 -36.16 9.45 -34.02
CA MET A 503 -37.33 10.12 -34.59
C MET A 503 -37.14 11.65 -34.71
N ASP A 504 -36.16 12.22 -34.00
CA ASP A 504 -35.86 13.66 -34.00
C ASP A 504 -34.80 13.99 -35.06
N ASN A 505 -35.19 13.86 -36.34
CA ASN A 505 -34.39 14.15 -37.54
C ASN A 505 -34.28 15.67 -37.85
N GLY A 506 -34.41 16.54 -36.84
CA GLY A 506 -34.39 18.00 -37.00
C GLY A 506 -33.02 18.60 -36.75
N GLU A 507 -32.53 19.37 -37.73
CA GLU A 507 -31.27 20.10 -37.80
C GLU A 507 -31.12 21.24 -36.75
N GLU A 508 -31.17 20.93 -35.46
CA GLU A 508 -30.72 21.85 -34.41
C GLU A 508 -29.60 21.22 -33.57
N GLU A 509 -28.36 21.32 -34.07
CA GLU A 509 -27.12 21.07 -33.32
C GLU A 509 -26.85 22.16 -32.24
N GLY A 510 -27.91 22.64 -31.59
CA GLY A 510 -27.85 23.63 -30.52
C GLY A 510 -28.16 23.01 -29.17
N HIS A 511 -27.11 22.59 -28.44
CA HIS A 511 -27.15 22.31 -27.00
C HIS A 511 -28.29 21.40 -26.49
N ARG A 512 -28.39 20.15 -26.97
CA ARG A 512 -29.13 19.12 -26.21
C ARG A 512 -28.42 18.85 -24.88
N GLN A 513 -28.98 19.32 -23.76
CA GLN A 513 -28.47 19.12 -22.39
C GLN A 513 -28.65 17.67 -21.86
N GLY A 514 -28.61 16.66 -22.74
CA GLY A 514 -28.88 15.26 -22.42
C GLY A 514 -27.68 14.33 -22.66
N PRO A 515 -27.74 13.08 -22.18
CA PRO A 515 -26.69 12.09 -22.44
C PRO A 515 -26.61 11.78 -23.93
N SER A 516 -25.38 11.60 -24.44
CA SER A 516 -25.13 11.22 -25.82
C SER A 516 -25.66 9.82 -26.12
N ARG A 517 -25.95 9.54 -27.39
CA ARG A 517 -26.37 8.19 -27.84
C ARG A 517 -25.41 7.11 -27.34
N GLN A 518 -24.09 7.35 -27.46
CA GLN A 518 -23.06 6.41 -27.02
C GLN A 518 -23.11 6.15 -25.51
N GLN A 519 -23.41 7.17 -24.69
CA GLN A 519 -23.56 7.00 -23.23
C GLN A 519 -24.76 6.09 -22.91
N ILE A 520 -25.87 6.29 -23.61
CA ILE A 520 -27.07 5.45 -23.44
C ILE A 520 -26.80 4.00 -23.90
N GLU A 521 -26.14 3.80 -25.04
CA GLU A 521 -25.78 2.46 -25.54
C GLU A 521 -24.86 1.71 -24.56
N ARG A 522 -23.86 2.38 -23.99
CA ARG A 522 -23.01 1.82 -22.92
C ARG A 522 -23.81 1.40 -21.70
N PHE A 523 -24.81 2.21 -21.32
CA PHE A 523 -25.65 1.91 -20.16
C PHE A 523 -26.63 0.75 -20.43
N VAL A 524 -27.14 0.65 -21.66
CA VAL A 524 -27.90 -0.51 -22.14
C VAL A 524 -27.04 -1.79 -22.08
N ALA A 525 -25.79 -1.72 -22.52
CA ALA A 525 -24.86 -2.85 -22.43
C ALA A 525 -24.62 -3.27 -20.98
N PHE A 526 -24.39 -2.33 -20.07
CA PHE A 526 -24.30 -2.59 -18.63
C PHE A 526 -25.54 -3.32 -18.09
N ALA A 527 -26.73 -2.79 -18.35
CA ALA A 527 -27.99 -3.36 -17.87
C ALA A 527 -28.21 -4.77 -18.43
N ASN A 528 -27.89 -5.00 -19.71
CA ASN A 528 -27.96 -6.32 -20.33
C ASN A 528 -26.97 -7.32 -19.71
N ARG A 529 -25.72 -6.91 -19.41
CA ARG A 529 -24.76 -7.78 -18.68
C ARG A 529 -25.33 -8.22 -17.33
N ARG A 530 -25.88 -7.28 -16.55
CA ARG A 530 -26.45 -7.57 -15.23
C ARG A 530 -27.70 -8.44 -15.31
N LYS A 531 -28.56 -8.22 -16.31
CA LYS A 531 -29.73 -9.06 -16.59
C LYS A 531 -29.33 -10.49 -16.95
N ALA A 532 -28.36 -10.65 -17.86
CA ALA A 532 -27.88 -11.96 -18.28
C ALA A 532 -27.30 -12.74 -17.09
N TYR A 533 -26.43 -12.11 -16.30
CA TYR A 533 -25.87 -12.70 -15.08
C TYR A 533 -26.96 -13.16 -14.10
N LEU A 534 -27.98 -12.31 -13.85
CA LEU A 534 -29.11 -12.66 -12.99
C LEU A 534 -29.89 -13.87 -13.53
N LEU A 535 -30.23 -13.88 -14.83
CA LEU A 535 -30.96 -14.97 -15.48
C LEU A 535 -30.19 -16.30 -15.42
N VAL A 536 -28.87 -16.26 -15.60
CA VAL A 536 -27.99 -17.43 -15.41
C VAL A 536 -28.07 -17.93 -13.97
N SER A 537 -27.98 -17.04 -12.99
CA SER A 537 -28.00 -17.40 -11.56
C SER A 537 -29.29 -18.08 -11.11
N ILE A 538 -30.43 -17.75 -11.73
CA ILE A 538 -31.75 -18.35 -11.45
C ILE A 538 -32.12 -19.48 -12.43
N GLY A 539 -31.19 -19.90 -13.29
CA GLY A 539 -31.38 -21.05 -14.20
C GLY A 539 -32.22 -20.79 -15.45
N ARG A 540 -32.55 -19.54 -15.78
CA ARG A 540 -33.30 -19.14 -16.99
C ARG A 540 -32.38 -19.01 -18.21
N TYR A 541 -31.71 -20.11 -18.54
CA TYR A 541 -30.62 -20.12 -19.51
C TYR A 541 -31.01 -19.70 -20.93
N GLY A 542 -32.21 -20.03 -21.42
CA GLY A 542 -32.63 -19.65 -22.77
C GLY A 542 -32.75 -18.13 -22.97
N GLU A 543 -33.25 -17.44 -21.95
CA GLU A 543 -33.34 -15.98 -21.97
C GLU A 543 -31.97 -15.31 -21.83
N ALA A 544 -31.11 -15.86 -20.95
CA ALA A 544 -29.73 -15.40 -20.82
C ALA A 544 -28.97 -15.53 -22.15
N GLU A 545 -29.05 -16.68 -22.83
CA GLU A 545 -28.40 -16.92 -24.13
C GLU A 545 -28.82 -15.91 -25.20
N THR A 546 -30.09 -15.50 -25.19
CA THR A 546 -30.61 -14.52 -26.16
C THR A 546 -29.96 -13.16 -25.97
N ILE A 547 -29.74 -12.74 -24.72
CA ILE A 547 -29.06 -11.48 -24.39
C ILE A 547 -27.56 -11.60 -24.69
N LEU A 548 -26.92 -12.68 -24.24
CA LEU A 548 -25.47 -12.89 -24.39
C LEU A 548 -25.06 -12.97 -25.87
N LYS A 549 -25.85 -13.59 -26.74
CA LYS A 549 -25.57 -13.61 -28.18
C LYS A 549 -25.57 -12.22 -28.81
N LYS A 550 -26.47 -11.33 -28.39
CA LYS A 550 -26.48 -9.93 -28.85
C LYS A 550 -25.27 -9.14 -28.34
N LEU A 551 -24.76 -9.48 -27.15
CA LEU A 551 -23.56 -8.85 -26.59
C LEU A 551 -22.26 -9.28 -27.29
N LEU A 552 -22.27 -10.33 -28.11
CA LEU A 552 -21.09 -10.74 -28.90
C LEU A 552 -20.75 -9.74 -30.01
N ASP A 553 -21.74 -9.01 -30.49
CA ASP A 553 -21.57 -8.01 -31.54
C ASP A 553 -20.91 -6.71 -31.01
N ASP A 554 -20.77 -6.59 -29.68
CA ASP A 554 -20.11 -5.48 -29.00
C ASP A 554 -18.68 -5.89 -28.53
N PRO A 555 -17.61 -5.32 -29.12
CA PRO A 555 -16.23 -5.66 -28.77
C PRO A 555 -15.92 -5.53 -27.27
N GLU A 556 -16.51 -4.57 -26.56
CA GLU A 556 -16.26 -4.35 -25.12
C GLU A 556 -16.93 -5.43 -24.24
N ASN A 557 -17.83 -6.23 -24.80
CA ASN A 557 -18.67 -7.19 -24.08
C ASN A 557 -18.52 -8.64 -24.54
N SER A 558 -17.82 -8.85 -25.65
CA SER A 558 -17.59 -10.15 -26.28
C SER A 558 -17.01 -11.20 -25.31
N ASP A 559 -15.96 -10.86 -24.57
CA ASP A 559 -15.31 -11.78 -23.61
C ASP A 559 -16.24 -12.21 -22.46
N PHE A 560 -16.99 -11.26 -21.88
CA PHE A 560 -17.99 -11.56 -20.86
C PHE A 560 -19.07 -12.50 -21.42
N ALA A 561 -19.57 -12.20 -22.62
CA ALA A 561 -20.61 -12.97 -23.27
C ALA A 561 -20.17 -14.41 -23.56
N LEU A 562 -18.94 -14.61 -24.07
CA LEU A 562 -18.36 -15.92 -24.35
C LEU A 562 -18.23 -16.76 -23.07
N ASN A 563 -17.73 -16.17 -21.99
CA ASN A 563 -17.53 -16.86 -20.71
C ASN A 563 -18.86 -17.36 -20.11
N GLU A 564 -19.89 -16.51 -20.08
CA GLU A 564 -21.21 -16.89 -19.57
C GLU A 564 -21.91 -17.92 -20.47
N LEU A 565 -21.79 -17.83 -21.80
CA LEU A 565 -22.31 -18.83 -22.72
C LEU A 565 -21.66 -20.21 -22.51
N ALA A 566 -20.33 -20.24 -22.29
CA ALA A 566 -19.62 -21.48 -21.97
C ALA A 566 -20.09 -22.08 -20.63
N TYR A 567 -20.33 -21.24 -19.61
CA TYR A 567 -20.88 -21.67 -18.33
C TYR A 567 -22.28 -22.29 -18.48
N ILE A 568 -23.16 -21.66 -19.27
CA ILE A 568 -24.50 -22.18 -19.57
C ILE A 568 -24.41 -23.55 -20.26
N GLN A 569 -23.56 -23.70 -21.28
CA GLN A 569 -23.38 -24.97 -22.00
C GLN A 569 -22.95 -26.09 -21.05
N LYS A 570 -21.97 -25.82 -20.17
CA LYS A 570 -21.47 -26.78 -19.18
C LYS A 570 -22.56 -27.22 -18.20
N ASN A 571 -23.44 -26.31 -17.78
CA ASN A 571 -24.49 -26.63 -16.82
C ASN A 571 -25.72 -27.26 -17.47
N LYS A 572 -26.00 -27.00 -18.74
CA LYS A 572 -27.01 -27.74 -19.51
C LYS A 572 -26.57 -29.19 -19.74
N ALA A 573 -25.28 -29.46 -19.91
CA ALA A 573 -24.74 -30.81 -20.08
C ALA A 573 -24.70 -31.66 -18.79
N LYS A 574 -24.93 -31.03 -17.62
CA LYS A 574 -24.98 -31.69 -16.30
C LYS A 574 -26.41 -32.03 -15.83
N LYS A 575 -27.42 -31.52 -16.53
CA LYS A 575 -28.83 -31.90 -16.38
C LYS A 575 -29.16 -32.95 -17.42
#